data_AF-A0A381YVM4-F1
#
_entry.id   AF-A0A381YVM4-F1
#
_cell.length_a   1.000
_cell.length_b   1.000
_cell.length_c   1.000
_cell.angle_alpha   90.00
_cell.angle_beta   90.00
_cell.angle_gamma   90.00
#
_symmetry.space_group_name_H-M   'P 1'
#
loop_
_entity.id
_entity.type
_entity.pdbx_description
1 polymer ?
#
loop_
_entity_poly.entity_id
_entity_poly.type
_entity_poly.pdbx_seq_one_letter_code
_entity_poly.pdbx_strand_id
1 'polypeptide(L)'
;MDKIDNIFSFFGPSMLFIILIITMYYIYNIMNNPRIFFLDIDDTLLSANNIFIYFKENLSDNNFIKLTPNEYKKYAMKYPKYHFDFCDFDNPIIISESIIESTPILHNLEIVKEHIKNGWDLGILTARGEEDTIRKIIPLWLKKQLKIDFNLKEENIHAVGDRIKIYFGKNDSDKKLNVLIKYWKTSQYKRIKLIDDNESTINLIKSFEKFKFEYIHC
;
A
#
# COMPACT_ATOMS: atom_id res chain seq x y z
N MET A 1 10.76 -39.45 -1.49
CA MET A 1 9.37 -39.03 -1.74
C MET A 1 8.43 -39.71 -0.74
N ASP A 2 8.96 -40.09 0.44
CA ASP A 2 8.41 -41.18 1.26
C ASP A 2 7.77 -40.70 2.58
N LYS A 3 7.63 -39.38 2.77
CA LYS A 3 7.06 -38.80 3.99
C LYS A 3 5.57 -38.42 3.88
N ILE A 4 5.02 -38.28 2.68
CA ILE A 4 3.63 -37.84 2.48
C ILE A 4 2.67 -39.03 2.59
N ASP A 5 3.07 -40.22 2.12
CA ASP A 5 2.23 -41.43 2.13
C ASP A 5 1.90 -41.92 3.54
N ASN A 6 2.70 -41.52 4.55
CA ASN A 6 2.52 -41.95 5.93
C ASN A 6 1.54 -41.08 6.74
N ILE A 7 1.13 -39.91 6.22
CA ILE A 7 0.15 -39.05 6.89
C ILE A 7 -1.27 -39.51 6.57
N PHE A 8 -1.50 -40.03 5.35
CA PHE A 8 -2.83 -40.46 4.90
C PHE A 8 -3.25 -41.83 5.45
N SER A 9 -2.31 -42.71 5.83
CA SER A 9 -2.61 -43.99 6.48
C SER A 9 -3.11 -43.83 7.92
N PHE A 10 -2.86 -42.69 8.55
CA PHE A 10 -3.22 -42.41 9.94
C PHE A 10 -4.67 -41.90 10.09
N PHE A 11 -5.24 -41.33 9.03
CA PHE A 11 -6.56 -40.70 9.06
C PHE A 11 -7.59 -41.55 8.33
N GLY A 12 -8.54 -42.13 9.06
CA GLY A 12 -9.64 -42.88 8.48
C GLY A 12 -10.50 -42.02 7.52
N PRO A 13 -11.32 -42.65 6.66
CA PRO A 13 -12.13 -41.94 5.65
C PRO A 13 -13.04 -40.83 6.22
N SER A 14 -13.51 -41.00 7.46
CA SER A 14 -14.31 -39.99 8.17
C SER A 14 -13.53 -38.71 8.47
N MET A 15 -12.24 -38.82 8.81
CA MET A 15 -11.41 -37.66 9.12
C MET A 15 -11.04 -36.88 7.87
N LEU A 16 -10.78 -37.57 6.75
CA LEU A 16 -10.59 -36.93 5.44
C LEU A 16 -11.85 -36.16 4.99
N PHE A 17 -13.04 -36.73 5.23
CA PHE A 17 -14.31 -36.05 4.95
C PHE A 17 -14.50 -34.79 5.79
N ILE A 18 -14.13 -34.82 7.08
CA ILE A 18 -14.18 -33.64 7.96
C ILE A 18 -13.22 -32.55 7.47
N ILE A 19 -11.98 -32.91 7.14
CA ILE A 19 -10.99 -31.95 6.61
C ILE A 19 -11.51 -31.31 5.32
N LEU A 20 -12.14 -32.08 4.43
CA LEU A 20 -12.74 -31.58 3.20
C LEU A 20 -13.86 -30.58 3.50
N ILE A 21 -14.79 -30.89 4.41
CA ILE A 21 -15.88 -29.98 4.79
C ILE A 21 -15.33 -28.67 5.37
N ILE A 22 -14.34 -28.74 6.25
CA ILE A 22 -13.70 -27.55 6.85
C ILE A 22 -13.05 -26.70 5.76
N THR A 23 -12.33 -27.34 4.83
CA THR A 23 -11.67 -26.65 3.71
C THR A 23 -12.69 -25.99 2.79
N MET A 24 -13.77 -26.69 2.44
CA MET A 24 -14.86 -26.13 1.61
C MET A 24 -15.56 -24.98 2.30
N TYR A 25 -15.85 -25.09 3.60
CA TYR A 25 -16.45 -24.01 4.38
C TYR A 25 -15.52 -22.78 4.46
N TYR A 26 -14.21 -23.00 4.63
CA TYR A 26 -13.22 -21.95 4.62
C TYR A 26 -13.17 -21.23 3.26
N ILE A 27 -13.11 -21.97 2.15
CA ILE A 27 -13.15 -21.41 0.79
C ILE A 27 -14.46 -20.64 0.56
N TYR A 28 -15.60 -21.22 0.94
CA TYR A 28 -16.91 -20.56 0.83
C TYR A 28 -16.95 -19.23 1.58
N ASN A 29 -16.39 -19.18 2.79
CA ASN A 29 -16.32 -17.93 3.56
C ASN A 29 -15.40 -16.89 2.93
N ILE A 30 -14.27 -17.30 2.35
CA ILE A 30 -13.40 -16.39 1.59
C ILE A 30 -14.16 -15.78 0.42
N MET A 31 -14.87 -16.61 -0.36
CA MET A 31 -15.61 -16.15 -1.54
C MET A 31 -16.78 -15.22 -1.17
N ASN A 32 -17.47 -15.47 -0.06
CA ASN A 32 -18.62 -14.67 0.38
C ASN A 32 -18.27 -13.49 1.28
N ASN A 33 -17.00 -13.35 1.65
CA ASN A 33 -16.49 -12.23 2.42
C ASN A 33 -15.27 -11.62 1.72
N PRO A 34 -15.48 -10.98 0.56
CA PRO A 34 -14.42 -10.35 -0.20
C PRO A 34 -13.76 -9.26 0.64
N ARG A 35 -12.43 -9.28 0.65
CA ARG A 35 -11.59 -8.39 1.48
C ARG A 35 -10.51 -7.77 0.61
N ILE A 36 -10.21 -6.50 0.86
CA ILE A 36 -9.13 -5.78 0.17
C ILE A 36 -8.29 -5.04 1.21
N PHE A 37 -6.98 -5.02 1.01
CA PHE A 37 -6.09 -4.16 1.77
C PHE A 37 -5.31 -3.25 0.83
N PHE A 38 -5.24 -1.98 1.20
CA PHE A 38 -4.46 -0.96 0.52
C PHE A 38 -3.13 -0.78 1.23
N LEU A 39 -2.08 -0.59 0.43
CA LEU A 39 -0.73 -0.32 0.90
C LEU A 39 -0.28 1.05 0.45
N ASP A 40 0.25 1.85 1.37
CA ASP A 40 1.15 2.93 0.98
C ASP A 40 2.50 2.36 0.46
N ILE A 41 3.28 3.19 -0.22
CA ILE A 41 4.56 2.80 -0.81
C ILE A 41 5.73 3.25 0.08
N ASP A 42 5.84 4.55 0.34
CA ASP A 42 7.03 5.15 0.93
C ASP A 42 7.04 4.96 2.43
N ASP A 43 8.16 4.51 3.00
CA ASP A 43 8.28 4.12 4.41
C ASP A 43 7.30 3.02 4.88
N THR A 44 6.46 2.50 3.98
CA THR A 44 5.52 1.40 4.23
C THR A 44 5.98 0.11 3.54
N LEU A 45 6.06 0.09 2.21
CA LEU A 45 6.57 -1.07 1.46
C LEU A 45 8.09 -1.03 1.31
N LEU A 46 8.62 0.17 1.14
CA LEU A 46 10.00 0.41 0.78
C LEU A 46 10.49 1.75 1.34
N SER A 47 11.79 1.86 1.52
CA SER A 47 12.46 3.15 1.68
C SER A 47 12.94 3.60 0.32
N ALA A 48 12.40 4.73 -0.15
CA ALA A 48 12.73 5.30 -1.44
C ALA A 48 14.19 5.77 -1.49
N ASN A 49 14.86 5.47 -2.60
CA ASN A 49 16.23 5.94 -2.87
C ASN A 49 16.19 6.93 -4.04
N ASN A 50 17.15 7.85 -4.11
CA ASN A 50 17.36 8.74 -5.26
C ASN A 50 16.14 9.62 -5.66
N ILE A 51 15.29 9.98 -4.70
CA ILE A 51 14.18 10.92 -4.90
C ILE A 51 14.26 12.04 -3.87
N PHE A 52 14.15 13.29 -4.31
CA PHE A 52 14.41 14.44 -3.45
C PHE A 52 13.29 15.49 -3.49
N ILE A 53 13.15 16.20 -2.38
CA ILE A 53 12.33 17.40 -2.24
C ILE A 53 13.29 18.57 -2.17
N TYR A 54 13.08 19.57 -3.02
CA TYR A 54 13.99 20.69 -3.13
C TYR A 54 13.49 21.82 -2.25
N PHE A 55 14.31 22.24 -1.30
CA PHE A 55 14.03 23.35 -0.41
C PHE A 55 14.87 24.56 -0.80
N LYS A 56 14.25 25.73 -0.71
CA LYS A 56 14.89 27.02 -0.95
C LYS A 56 14.73 27.91 0.28
N GLU A 57 15.83 28.16 0.99
CA GLU A 57 15.81 29.00 2.19
C GLU A 57 15.56 30.47 1.83
N ASN A 58 16.10 30.95 0.72
CA ASN A 58 15.84 32.30 0.23
C ASN A 58 15.48 32.27 -1.25
N LEU A 59 14.32 32.83 -1.63
CA LEU A 59 13.81 32.83 -3.00
C LEU A 59 14.78 33.51 -4.00
N SER A 60 15.70 34.36 -3.53
CA SER A 60 16.73 34.99 -4.36
C SER A 60 17.95 34.13 -4.66
N ASP A 61 18.19 33.05 -3.91
CA ASP A 61 19.39 32.23 -4.09
C ASP A 61 19.22 31.26 -5.27
N ASN A 62 20.30 30.82 -5.92
CA ASN A 62 20.20 29.79 -6.97
C ASN A 62 20.46 28.37 -6.44
N ASN A 63 20.72 28.23 -5.14
CA ASN A 63 21.04 26.96 -4.52
C ASN A 63 19.79 26.31 -3.94
N PHE A 64 19.53 25.07 -4.36
CA PHE A 64 18.53 24.21 -3.73
C PHE A 64 19.21 23.26 -2.75
N ILE A 65 18.62 23.14 -1.57
CA ILE A 65 18.96 22.08 -0.64
C ILE A 65 18.11 20.87 -1.04
N LYS A 66 18.76 19.78 -1.41
CA LYS A 66 18.09 18.50 -1.67
C LYS A 66 17.80 17.84 -0.35
N LEU A 67 16.53 17.54 -0.10
CA LEU A 67 16.07 16.83 1.08
C LEU A 67 15.55 15.46 0.64
N THR A 68 15.95 14.42 1.34
CA THR A 68 15.23 13.13 1.30
C THR A 68 13.83 13.32 1.91
N PRO A 69 12.86 12.41 1.65
CA PRO A 69 11.53 12.47 2.27
C PRO A 69 11.59 12.59 3.80
N ASN A 70 12.52 11.86 4.43
CA ASN A 70 12.71 11.86 5.88
C ASN A 70 13.30 13.17 6.40
N GLU A 71 14.22 13.80 5.66
CA GLU A 71 14.72 15.12 6.00
C GLU A 71 13.63 16.18 5.83
N TYR A 72 12.85 16.11 4.75
CA TYR A 72 11.71 16.98 4.53
C TYR A 72 10.72 16.94 5.70
N LYS A 73 10.31 15.74 6.19
CA LYS A 73 9.42 15.60 7.35
C LYS A 73 9.92 16.44 8.55
N LYS A 74 11.23 16.46 8.81
CA LYS A 74 11.86 17.27 9.88
C LYS A 74 11.94 18.76 9.54
N TYR A 75 12.31 19.10 8.31
CA TYR A 75 12.46 20.47 7.84
C TYR A 75 11.13 21.21 7.75
N ALA A 76 10.08 20.58 7.23
CA ALA A 76 8.75 21.16 7.08
C ALA A 76 8.14 21.58 8.43
N MET A 77 8.38 20.80 9.48
CA MET A 77 7.95 21.15 10.85
C MET A 77 8.67 22.40 11.37
N LYS A 78 9.97 22.53 11.07
CA LYS A 78 10.79 23.66 11.52
C LYS A 78 10.53 24.94 10.70
N TYR A 79 10.19 24.78 9.42
CA TYR A 79 10.12 25.85 8.43
C TYR A 79 8.79 25.85 7.63
N PRO A 80 7.62 25.98 8.29
CA PRO A 80 6.31 25.78 7.63
C PRO A 80 5.93 26.87 6.62
N LYS A 81 6.65 28.00 6.60
CA LYS A 81 6.37 29.14 5.70
C LYS A 81 7.18 29.12 4.40
N TYR A 82 8.07 28.15 4.24
CA TYR A 82 8.99 28.10 3.11
C TYR A 82 8.42 27.28 1.96
N HIS A 83 8.93 27.55 0.74
CA HIS A 83 8.55 26.80 -0.44
C HIS A 83 9.41 25.53 -0.59
N PHE A 84 8.70 24.44 -0.85
CA PHE A 84 9.24 23.13 -1.19
C PHE A 84 8.79 22.79 -2.60
N ASP A 85 9.72 22.33 -3.43
CA ASP A 85 9.46 21.83 -4.77
C ASP A 85 9.55 20.30 -4.77
N PHE A 86 8.48 19.69 -5.27
CA PHE A 86 8.27 18.24 -5.32
C PHE A 86 8.41 17.68 -6.73
N CYS A 87 9.06 18.40 -7.65
CA CYS A 87 9.15 18.03 -9.06
C CYS A 87 9.66 16.59 -9.32
N ASP A 88 10.54 16.03 -8.49
CA ASP A 88 10.96 14.63 -8.61
C ASP A 88 9.79 13.63 -8.41
N PHE A 89 8.79 13.99 -7.61
CA PHE A 89 7.57 13.20 -7.35
C PHE A 89 6.51 13.32 -8.44
N ASP A 90 6.80 14.12 -9.48
CA ASP A 90 6.01 14.25 -10.70
C ASP A 90 6.77 13.78 -11.94
N ASN A 91 7.99 13.26 -11.77
CA ASN A 91 8.80 12.77 -12.87
C ASN A 91 8.69 11.23 -12.96
N PRO A 92 8.09 10.68 -14.04
CA PRO A 92 7.85 9.25 -14.15
C PRO A 92 9.14 8.42 -14.14
N ILE A 93 10.24 8.95 -14.66
CA ILE A 93 11.55 8.27 -14.69
C ILE A 93 12.10 8.16 -13.26
N ILE A 94 12.16 9.29 -12.54
CA ILE A 94 12.69 9.34 -11.17
C ILE A 94 11.82 8.50 -10.21
N ILE A 95 10.50 8.55 -10.35
CA ILE A 95 9.57 7.72 -9.57
C ILE A 95 9.80 6.24 -9.83
N SER A 96 9.96 5.84 -11.10
CA SER A 96 10.22 4.45 -11.45
C SER A 96 11.55 3.96 -10.87
N GLU A 97 12.63 4.71 -11.08
CA GLU A 97 13.97 4.38 -10.59
C GLU A 97 14.00 4.28 -9.06
N SER A 98 13.39 5.25 -8.37
CA SER A 98 13.34 5.26 -6.90
C SER A 98 12.59 4.07 -6.29
N ILE A 99 11.66 3.44 -7.03
CA ILE A 99 10.99 2.20 -6.63
C ILE A 99 11.88 0.99 -6.95
N ILE A 100 12.43 0.91 -8.17
CA ILE A 100 13.28 -0.22 -8.60
C ILE A 100 14.50 -0.38 -7.70
N GLU A 101 15.15 0.74 -7.35
CA GLU A 101 16.38 0.80 -6.57
C GLU A 101 16.13 0.91 -5.06
N SER A 102 14.87 0.95 -4.64
CA SER A 102 14.48 1.06 -3.24
C SER A 102 14.99 -0.09 -2.36
N THR A 103 15.04 0.18 -1.06
CA THR A 103 15.28 -0.84 -0.04
C THR A 103 13.93 -1.37 0.48
N PRO A 104 13.61 -2.66 0.32
CA PRO A 104 12.33 -3.21 0.79
C PRO A 104 12.26 -3.26 2.32
N ILE A 105 11.09 -2.95 2.89
CA ILE A 105 10.82 -3.09 4.32
C ILE A 105 10.30 -4.50 4.59
N LEU A 106 11.23 -5.41 4.91
CA LEU A 106 10.96 -6.85 4.95
C LEU A 106 9.83 -7.24 5.91
N HIS A 107 9.74 -6.61 7.08
CA HIS A 107 8.69 -6.89 8.05
C HIS A 107 7.28 -6.65 7.47
N ASN A 108 7.10 -5.52 6.79
CA ASN A 108 5.82 -5.15 6.19
C ASN A 108 5.49 -6.05 5.00
N LEU A 109 6.48 -6.45 4.21
CA LEU A 109 6.28 -7.43 3.14
C LEU A 109 5.81 -8.80 3.66
N GLU A 110 6.25 -9.25 4.83
CA GLU A 110 5.73 -10.48 5.43
C GLU A 110 4.26 -10.33 5.85
N ILE A 111 3.88 -9.18 6.42
CA ILE A 111 2.47 -8.87 6.71
C ILE A 111 1.64 -8.90 5.42
N VAL A 112 2.15 -8.33 4.33
CA VAL A 112 1.50 -8.35 3.01
C VAL A 112 1.31 -9.77 2.51
N LYS A 113 2.34 -10.62 2.58
CA LYS A 113 2.26 -12.04 2.18
C LYS A 113 1.21 -12.79 2.99
N GLU A 114 1.13 -12.54 4.30
CA GLU A 114 0.13 -13.16 5.16
C GLU A 114 -1.29 -12.79 4.74
N HIS A 115 -1.55 -11.51 4.44
CA HIS A 115 -2.87 -11.07 3.96
C HIS A 115 -3.25 -11.70 2.62
N ILE A 116 -2.30 -11.77 1.67
CA ILE A 116 -2.51 -12.43 0.37
C ILE A 116 -2.84 -13.91 0.57
N LYS A 117 -2.07 -14.65 1.39
CA LYS A 117 -2.33 -16.05 1.72
C LYS A 117 -3.70 -16.26 2.39
N ASN A 118 -4.15 -15.27 3.14
CA ASN A 118 -5.47 -15.26 3.76
C ASN A 118 -6.60 -14.83 2.80
N GLY A 119 -6.33 -14.70 1.50
CA GLY A 119 -7.34 -14.43 0.47
C GLY A 119 -7.81 -12.98 0.44
N TRP A 120 -6.95 -12.04 0.79
CA TRP A 120 -7.23 -10.61 0.59
C TRP A 120 -6.74 -10.16 -0.79
N ASP A 121 -7.55 -9.37 -1.48
CA ASP A 121 -7.14 -8.63 -2.66
C ASP A 121 -6.21 -7.48 -2.27
N LEU A 122 -5.31 -7.13 -3.19
CA LEU A 122 -4.33 -6.07 -2.99
C LEU A 122 -4.77 -4.78 -3.71
N GLY A 123 -4.54 -3.66 -3.04
CA GLY A 123 -4.60 -2.31 -3.61
C GLY A 123 -3.39 -1.48 -3.20
N ILE A 124 -3.13 -0.42 -3.97
CA ILE A 124 -2.06 0.55 -3.70
C ILE A 124 -2.71 1.91 -3.49
N LEU A 125 -2.30 2.61 -2.44
CA LEU A 125 -2.82 3.92 -2.09
C LEU A 125 -1.69 4.82 -1.58
N THR A 126 -1.05 5.52 -2.51
CA THR A 126 0.17 6.29 -2.28
C THR A 126 -0.04 7.79 -2.46
N ALA A 127 0.75 8.60 -1.76
CA ALA A 127 0.85 10.04 -1.99
C ALA A 127 1.78 10.44 -3.15
N ARG A 128 2.49 9.48 -3.79
CA ARG A 128 3.27 9.77 -5.00
C ARG A 128 2.37 10.29 -6.14
N GLY A 129 2.97 11.02 -7.08
CA GLY A 129 2.36 11.35 -8.36
C GLY A 129 2.45 10.21 -9.37
N GLU A 130 2.03 10.50 -10.61
CA GLU A 130 2.19 9.62 -11.78
C GLU A 130 1.57 8.21 -11.63
N GLU A 131 0.25 8.13 -11.42
CA GLU A 131 -0.49 6.89 -11.21
C GLU A 131 -0.23 5.85 -12.30
N ASP A 132 -0.13 6.28 -13.57
CA ASP A 132 0.15 5.37 -14.68
C ASP A 132 1.55 4.76 -14.61
N THR A 133 2.52 5.49 -14.06
CA THR A 133 3.86 4.96 -13.78
C THR A 133 3.81 3.97 -12.63
N ILE A 134 3.12 4.32 -11.54
CA ILE A 134 2.92 3.44 -10.38
C ILE A 134 2.25 2.13 -10.78
N ARG A 135 1.20 2.19 -11.61
CA ARG A 135 0.49 1.02 -12.16
C ARG A 135 1.40 0.07 -12.92
N LYS A 136 2.39 0.60 -13.65
CA LYS A 136 3.34 -0.22 -14.40
C LYS A 136 4.39 -0.83 -13.49
N ILE A 137 4.95 -0.05 -12.56
CA ILE A 137 6.16 -0.47 -11.87
C ILE A 137 5.91 -1.26 -10.58
N ILE A 138 4.89 -0.92 -9.81
CA ILE A 138 4.64 -1.57 -8.51
C ILE A 138 4.30 -3.06 -8.65
N PRO A 139 3.46 -3.51 -9.61
CA PRO A 139 3.21 -4.95 -9.78
C PRO A 139 4.49 -5.74 -10.09
N LEU A 140 5.39 -5.18 -10.91
CA LEU A 140 6.67 -5.80 -11.25
C LEU A 140 7.58 -5.89 -10.03
N TRP A 141 7.66 -4.80 -9.26
CA TRP A 141 8.44 -4.74 -8.03
C TRP A 141 7.92 -5.73 -6.99
N LEU A 142 6.61 -5.73 -6.71
CA LEU A 142 5.98 -6.65 -5.75
C LEU A 142 6.17 -8.11 -6.15
N LYS A 143 6.04 -8.44 -7.44
CA LYS A 143 6.29 -9.81 -7.92
C LYS A 143 7.72 -10.27 -7.62
N LYS A 144 8.70 -9.40 -7.81
CA LYS A 144 10.11 -9.67 -7.48
C LYS A 144 10.32 -9.87 -5.97
N GLN A 145 9.69 -9.05 -5.13
CA GLN A 145 9.89 -9.10 -3.67
C GLN A 145 9.10 -10.22 -2.98
N LEU A 146 7.82 -10.39 -3.34
CA LEU A 146 6.91 -11.29 -2.65
C LEU A 146 7.09 -12.76 -3.09
N LYS A 147 7.44 -13.00 -4.36
CA LYS A 147 7.59 -14.35 -4.94
C LYS A 147 6.37 -15.26 -4.71
N ILE A 148 5.18 -14.68 -4.67
CA ILE A 148 3.88 -15.35 -4.59
C ILE A 148 2.90 -14.68 -5.55
N ASP A 149 1.85 -15.38 -5.94
CA ASP A 149 0.77 -14.81 -6.72
C ASP A 149 -0.12 -13.92 -5.84
N PHE A 150 -0.60 -12.81 -6.41
CA PHE A 150 -1.49 -11.86 -5.74
C PHE A 150 -2.46 -11.25 -6.75
N ASN A 151 -3.63 -10.84 -6.26
CA ASN A 151 -4.63 -10.16 -7.07
C ASN A 151 -4.53 -8.65 -6.86
N LEU A 152 -3.77 -7.98 -7.74
CA LEU A 152 -3.69 -6.52 -7.81
C LEU A 152 -4.23 -6.07 -9.16
N LYS A 153 -5.43 -5.49 -9.16
CA LYS A 153 -6.06 -4.96 -10.37
C LYS A 153 -5.66 -3.50 -10.57
N GLU A 154 -5.57 -3.06 -11.82
CA GLU A 154 -5.16 -1.68 -12.15
C GLU A 154 -6.09 -0.63 -11.51
N GLU A 155 -7.38 -0.93 -11.43
CA GLU A 155 -8.36 -0.04 -10.80
C GLU A 155 -8.17 0.13 -9.29
N ASN A 156 -7.43 -0.77 -8.62
CA ASN A 156 -7.10 -0.72 -7.20
C ASN A 156 -5.80 0.03 -6.90
N ILE A 157 -5.17 0.65 -7.91
CA ILE A 157 -3.96 1.44 -7.77
C ILE A 157 -4.32 2.92 -7.83
N HIS A 158 -4.03 3.62 -6.75
CA HIS A 158 -4.36 5.03 -6.56
C HIS A 158 -3.14 5.81 -6.10
N ALA A 159 -2.71 6.76 -6.93
CA ALA A 159 -1.67 7.73 -6.60
C ALA A 159 -2.36 9.07 -6.33
N VAL A 160 -2.66 9.36 -5.07
CA VAL A 160 -3.48 10.53 -4.71
C VAL A 160 -2.73 11.86 -4.85
N GLY A 161 -1.40 11.80 -5.04
CA GLY A 161 -0.58 12.95 -5.41
C GLY A 161 -0.57 13.25 -6.90
N ASP A 162 -1.23 12.45 -7.73
CA ASP A 162 -1.26 12.64 -9.18
C ASP A 162 -1.87 14.00 -9.59
N ARG A 163 -1.19 14.70 -10.50
CA ARG A 163 -1.59 16.02 -11.00
C ARG A 163 -2.60 15.97 -12.15
N ILE A 164 -2.64 14.87 -12.89
CA ILE A 164 -3.56 14.62 -14.00
C ILE A 164 -4.89 14.09 -13.45
N LYS A 165 -4.82 13.08 -12.58
CA LYS A 165 -5.99 12.49 -11.95
C LYS A 165 -6.29 13.15 -10.61
N ILE A 166 -7.33 13.96 -10.57
CA ILE A 166 -7.71 14.70 -9.36
C ILE A 166 -8.51 13.81 -8.40
N TYR A 167 -7.97 13.66 -7.19
CA TYR A 167 -8.62 13.01 -6.06
C TYR A 167 -9.24 14.04 -5.10
N PHE A 168 -10.45 13.77 -4.62
CA PHE A 168 -11.14 14.64 -3.67
C PHE A 168 -10.47 14.60 -2.29
N GLY A 169 -10.15 15.76 -1.72
CA GLY A 169 -9.55 15.91 -0.39
C GLY A 169 -8.67 17.15 -0.32
N LYS A 170 -8.40 17.69 0.89
CA LYS A 170 -7.55 18.89 1.04
C LYS A 170 -6.06 18.53 1.06
N ASN A 171 -5.74 17.37 1.63
CA ASN A 171 -4.40 16.82 1.73
C ASN A 171 -4.42 15.33 1.33
N ASP A 172 -3.25 14.68 1.29
CA ASP A 172 -3.15 13.30 0.83
C ASP A 172 -3.89 12.33 1.75
N SER A 173 -3.87 12.53 3.08
CA SER A 173 -4.65 11.73 4.02
C SER A 173 -6.16 11.79 3.74
N ASP A 174 -6.71 12.99 3.48
CA ASP A 174 -8.11 13.17 3.10
C ASP A 174 -8.43 12.45 1.78
N LYS A 175 -7.54 12.57 0.79
CA LYS A 175 -7.71 11.91 -0.50
C LYS A 175 -7.70 10.39 -0.37
N LYS A 176 -6.76 9.85 0.41
CA LYS A 176 -6.69 8.42 0.74
C LYS A 176 -7.98 7.94 1.42
N LEU A 177 -8.44 8.67 2.44
CA LEU A 177 -9.70 8.36 3.10
C LEU A 177 -10.88 8.36 2.12
N ASN A 178 -10.96 9.33 1.21
CA ASN A 178 -12.04 9.39 0.23
C ASN A 178 -12.00 8.23 -0.77
N VAL A 179 -10.82 7.72 -1.13
CA VAL A 179 -10.70 6.47 -1.88
C VAL A 179 -11.29 5.30 -1.08
N LEU A 180 -10.90 5.14 0.18
CA LEU A 180 -11.43 4.06 1.03
C LEU A 180 -12.95 4.15 1.20
N ILE A 181 -13.49 5.36 1.40
CA ILE A 181 -14.93 5.63 1.49
C ILE A 181 -15.63 5.29 0.16
N LYS A 182 -15.01 5.64 -0.98
CA LYS A 182 -15.55 5.27 -2.29
C LYS A 182 -15.66 3.76 -2.39
N TYR A 183 -14.59 3.03 -2.08
CA TYR A 183 -14.63 1.57 -2.03
C TYR A 183 -15.76 1.13 -1.11
N TRP A 184 -15.78 1.51 0.16
CA TRP A 184 -16.85 1.10 1.09
C TRP A 184 -18.28 1.33 0.57
N LYS A 185 -18.54 2.46 -0.08
CA LYS A 185 -19.87 2.81 -0.58
C LYS A 185 -20.25 2.05 -1.85
N THR A 186 -19.27 1.75 -2.70
CA THR A 186 -19.50 1.10 -3.99
C THR A 186 -19.18 -0.39 -3.96
N SER A 187 -18.68 -0.92 -2.84
CA SER A 187 -17.87 -2.13 -2.86
C SER A 187 -18.66 -3.42 -3.01
N GLN A 188 -18.03 -4.29 -3.78
CA GLN A 188 -18.07 -5.75 -3.66
C GLN A 188 -17.43 -6.25 -2.35
N TYR A 189 -16.41 -5.57 -1.83
CA TYR A 189 -15.68 -5.88 -0.59
C TYR A 189 -16.45 -5.57 0.69
N LYS A 190 -16.40 -6.49 1.66
CA LYS A 190 -17.02 -6.37 2.99
C LYS A 190 -16.05 -5.89 4.07
N ARG A 191 -14.74 -6.04 3.86
CA ARG A 191 -13.70 -5.51 4.76
C ARG A 191 -12.63 -4.83 3.92
N ILE A 192 -12.21 -3.66 4.41
CA ILE A 192 -11.22 -2.81 3.77
C ILE A 192 -10.18 -2.49 4.84
N LYS A 193 -8.91 -2.73 4.53
CA LYS A 193 -7.77 -2.46 5.41
C LYS A 193 -6.81 -1.46 4.77
N LEU A 194 -6.17 -0.61 5.56
CA LEU A 194 -5.04 0.22 5.11
C LEU A 194 -3.77 -0.13 5.91
N ILE A 195 -2.63 -0.23 5.23
CA ILE A 195 -1.30 -0.26 5.86
C ILE A 195 -0.56 1.01 5.41
N ASP A 196 -0.15 1.83 6.35
CA ASP A 196 0.42 3.17 6.10
C ASP A 196 1.32 3.59 7.28
N ASP A 197 2.48 4.21 7.01
CA ASP A 197 3.40 4.76 8.01
C ASP A 197 2.89 6.11 8.56
N ASN A 198 2.00 6.78 7.83
CA ASN A 198 1.60 8.13 8.14
C ASN A 198 0.55 8.15 9.26
N GLU A 199 1.00 8.54 10.45
CA GLU A 199 0.15 8.63 11.64
C GLU A 199 -1.08 9.52 11.44
N SER A 200 -0.95 10.62 10.68
CA SER A 200 -2.08 11.52 10.41
C SER A 200 -3.16 10.84 9.56
N THR A 201 -2.77 10.01 8.59
CA THR A 201 -3.70 9.18 7.80
C THR A 201 -4.40 8.16 8.67
N ILE A 202 -3.65 7.45 9.53
CA ILE A 202 -4.20 6.44 10.44
C ILE A 202 -5.19 7.07 11.42
N ASN A 203 -4.83 8.20 12.04
CA ASN A 203 -5.68 8.90 13.00
C ASN A 203 -6.92 9.48 12.33
N LEU A 204 -6.80 9.97 11.09
CA LEU A 204 -7.93 10.40 10.31
C LEU A 204 -8.90 9.22 10.07
N ILE A 205 -8.41 8.06 9.61
CA ILE A 205 -9.25 6.87 9.39
C ILE A 205 -9.95 6.41 10.68
N LYS A 206 -9.23 6.38 11.81
CA LYS A 206 -9.81 6.04 13.13
C LYS A 206 -10.97 6.95 13.51
N SER A 207 -10.88 8.25 13.20
CA SER A 207 -11.93 9.21 13.53
C SER A 207 -13.25 9.01 12.76
N PHE A 208 -13.23 8.21 11.70
CA PHE A 208 -14.40 7.91 10.86
C PHE A 208 -15.07 6.59 11.26
N GLU A 209 -15.49 6.46 12.53
CA GLU A 209 -16.07 5.24 13.13
C GLU A 209 -17.25 4.63 12.35
N LYS A 210 -17.98 5.45 11.59
CA LYS A 210 -19.06 5.01 10.70
C LYS A 210 -18.59 3.93 9.72
N PHE A 211 -17.34 4.04 9.27
CA PHE A 211 -16.72 3.11 8.35
C PHE A 211 -15.81 2.18 9.17
N LYS A 212 -16.13 0.88 9.18
CA LYS A 212 -15.35 -0.13 9.94
C LYS A 212 -14.07 -0.51 9.19
N PHE A 213 -13.24 0.48 8.88
CA PHE A 213 -11.95 0.26 8.26
C PHE A 213 -10.99 -0.39 9.25
N GLU A 214 -10.23 -1.37 8.77
CA GLU A 214 -9.10 -1.91 9.52
C GLU A 214 -7.84 -1.14 9.14
N TYR A 215 -6.85 -1.10 10.03
CA TYR A 215 -5.58 -0.45 9.72
C TYR A 215 -4.41 -1.10 10.43
N ILE A 216 -3.21 -0.91 9.86
CA ILE A 216 -1.92 -1.23 10.48
C ILE A 216 -1.07 0.02 10.32
N HIS A 217 -0.57 0.54 11.45
CA HIS A 217 0.43 1.61 11.46
C HIS A 217 1.80 0.96 11.53
N CYS A 218 2.66 1.30 10.57
CA CYS A 218 4.02 0.77 10.44
C CYS A 218 5.07 1.72 11.01
#